data_AF-A0A3N5MHV8-F1
#
_entry.id   AF-A0A3N5MHV8-F1
#
_cell.length_a   1.000
_cell.length_b   1.000
_cell.length_c   1.000
_cell.angle_alpha   90.00
_cell.angle_beta   90.00
_cell.angle_gamma   90.00
#
_symmetry.space_group_name_H-M   'P 1'
#
loop_
_entity.id
_entity.type
_entity.pdbx_description
1 polymer ?
#
loop_
_entity_poly.entity_id
_entity_poly.type
_entity_poly.pdbx_seq_one_letter_code
_entity_poly.pdbx_strand_id
1 'polypeptide(L)'
;MICPTRLSAHDFPKVLQDAVVASEDERFFSHGALEMRSTARAAWQYLLGNRQGGSTLTQQLARTLLLKKEDSFGRKFLEAVLALRVSERLSRPEILGRYLNVVPHARNMYGFDDPSRYYFGVRVQDLTLAEAALLVGMLPEPNNRDPSRNPDAALNGAFAVIDLMLAQNKITTDAADVAREDLKRRVGGSRLRRGNELYERLEFRPYRDLALREARASGIMLATDYRLIVHMDSEFQRNLTAQLCMIADDHQSAGFFMRPSGEVLAVSGSCAYSGEWNRATDITRSIGSTGKLFPLIGVREASINMRELVSTQPLRRPDWPSEANGSCLKRRAVSLDFALTHSCNRPWTGIAMRLGKRLNDIVRRFEIAPPGAPALVPIGGIQTSPMKLTQAYAALENDGVLPQVRFLAAVIGPKGEVVGMPPIKEMPRVMSPRTAVAVLQNLRGPVKRGTARSANSVHALVYGKTGTSSRNEDALFVGLTRDFVGSFWLGYDRPAPMPGVHGGGGPAKAFAAMTNYHYLKLAHAAVIAKREPTNEW
;
A
#
# COMPACT_ATOMS: atom_id res chain seq x y z
N MET A 1 0.21 13.71 9.87
CA MET A 1 0.00 14.81 8.88
C MET A 1 0.80 14.45 7.64
N ILE A 2 0.16 14.25 6.48
CA ILE A 2 0.85 13.84 5.24
C ILE A 2 0.62 14.91 4.17
N CYS A 3 1.43 15.98 4.19
CA CYS A 3 1.48 16.96 3.12
C CYS A 3 2.91 17.01 2.57
N PRO A 4 3.11 17.00 1.24
CA PRO A 4 4.34 17.57 0.69
C PRO A 4 4.34 19.06 1.04
N THR A 5 5.47 19.56 1.54
CA THR A 5 5.69 20.98 1.78
C THR A 5 5.53 21.69 0.44
N ARG A 6 4.45 22.46 0.24
CA ARG A 6 4.21 23.11 -1.05
C ARG A 6 4.99 24.42 -1.09
N LEU A 7 6.06 24.40 -1.88
CA LEU A 7 6.99 25.51 -2.02
C LEU A 7 6.57 26.38 -3.20
N SER A 8 6.64 27.69 -3.05
CA SER A 8 6.51 28.61 -4.18
C SER A 8 7.72 28.46 -5.12
N ALA A 9 7.63 28.98 -6.34
CA ALA A 9 8.77 28.96 -7.26
C ALA A 9 10.02 29.64 -6.68
N HIS A 10 9.82 30.70 -5.88
CA HIS A 10 10.91 31.44 -5.24
C HIS A 10 11.58 30.70 -4.09
N ASP A 11 10.90 29.70 -3.51
CA ASP A 11 11.47 28.85 -2.47
C ASP A 11 12.41 27.77 -3.04
N PHE A 12 12.43 27.56 -4.36
CA PHE A 12 13.39 26.67 -5.01
C PHE A 12 14.66 27.46 -5.39
N PRO A 13 15.86 26.92 -5.17
CA PRO A 13 17.09 27.64 -5.46
C PRO A 13 17.21 27.86 -6.97
N LYS A 14 17.75 29.03 -7.36
CA LYS A 14 17.87 29.43 -8.76
C LYS A 14 18.61 28.39 -9.61
N VAL A 15 19.64 27.75 -9.04
CA VAL A 15 20.39 26.68 -9.71
C VAL A 15 19.52 25.50 -10.13
N LEU A 16 18.53 25.13 -9.30
CA LEU A 16 17.59 24.06 -9.64
C LEU A 16 16.61 24.51 -10.73
N GLN A 17 16.10 25.74 -10.63
CA GLN A 17 15.22 26.31 -11.65
C GLN A 17 15.91 26.37 -13.02
N ASP A 18 17.15 26.87 -13.05
CA ASP A 18 17.96 26.95 -14.26
C ASP A 18 18.31 25.56 -14.80
N ALA A 19 18.60 24.58 -13.94
CA ALA A 19 18.86 23.20 -14.38
C ALA A 19 17.63 22.56 -15.04
N VAL A 20 16.45 22.70 -14.43
CA VAL A 20 15.19 22.17 -14.97
C VAL A 20 14.85 22.83 -16.30
N VAL A 21 14.94 24.16 -16.38
CA VAL A 21 14.67 24.90 -17.61
C VAL A 21 15.68 24.50 -18.69
N ALA A 22 16.98 24.44 -18.37
CA ALA A 22 18.02 24.08 -19.35
C ALA A 22 17.84 22.66 -19.92
N SER A 23 17.41 21.71 -19.09
CA SER A 23 17.25 20.30 -19.47
C SER A 23 15.92 19.97 -20.14
N GLU A 24 14.82 20.46 -19.57
CA GLU A 24 13.46 20.03 -19.96
C GLU A 24 12.79 20.97 -20.97
N ASP A 25 13.10 22.28 -20.91
CA ASP A 25 12.41 23.29 -21.70
C ASP A 25 13.20 24.62 -21.78
N GLU A 26 14.28 24.63 -22.57
CA GLU A 26 15.27 25.74 -22.65
C GLU A 26 14.61 27.12 -22.85
N ARG A 27 13.50 27.15 -23.59
CA ARG A 27 12.80 28.38 -23.97
C ARG A 27 11.54 28.64 -23.16
N PHE A 28 11.34 27.96 -22.03
CA PHE A 28 10.12 28.00 -21.20
C PHE A 28 9.57 29.42 -20.95
N PHE A 29 10.44 30.37 -20.60
CA PHE A 29 10.04 31.76 -20.33
C PHE A 29 9.79 32.60 -21.59
N SER A 30 10.17 32.11 -22.77
CA SER A 30 10.12 32.85 -24.04
C SER A 30 9.04 32.36 -25.02
N HIS A 31 8.47 31.16 -24.84
CA HIS A 31 7.38 30.64 -25.68
C HIS A 31 6.03 30.59 -24.95
N GLY A 32 4.94 30.35 -25.71
CA GLY A 32 3.55 30.17 -25.25
C GLY A 32 3.28 28.79 -24.63
N ALA A 33 2.03 28.39 -24.40
CA ALA A 33 1.72 27.10 -23.75
C ALA A 33 2.30 25.86 -24.47
N LEU A 34 2.56 26.01 -25.77
CA LEU A 34 3.15 25.02 -26.65
C LEU A 34 4.36 25.64 -27.34
N GLU A 35 5.44 24.87 -27.48
CA GLU A 35 6.57 25.26 -28.31
C GLU A 35 6.43 24.60 -29.70
N MET A 36 5.79 25.32 -30.62
CA MET A 36 5.48 24.80 -31.97
C MET A 36 6.73 24.39 -32.76
N ARG A 37 7.86 25.09 -32.56
CA ARG A 37 9.13 24.80 -33.26
C ARG A 37 9.82 23.53 -32.76
N SER A 38 9.80 23.22 -31.47
CA SER A 38 10.37 21.96 -30.95
C SER A 38 9.43 20.78 -31.18
N THR A 39 8.12 21.00 -31.11
CA THR A 39 7.11 19.97 -31.44
C THR A 39 7.19 19.57 -32.91
N ALA A 40 7.32 20.53 -33.83
CA ALA A 40 7.51 20.26 -35.26
C ALA A 40 8.87 19.61 -35.57
N ARG A 41 9.95 20.05 -34.91
CA ARG A 41 11.29 19.46 -35.07
C ARG A 41 11.36 18.04 -34.51
N ALA A 42 10.74 17.78 -33.36
CA ALA A 42 10.65 16.45 -32.76
C ALA A 42 9.76 15.51 -33.60
N ALA A 43 8.68 16.01 -34.20
CA ALA A 43 7.87 15.25 -35.16
C ALA A 43 8.65 14.92 -36.44
N TRP A 44 9.46 15.85 -36.95
CA TRP A 44 10.34 15.62 -38.11
C TRP A 44 11.48 14.64 -37.80
N GLN A 45 12.12 14.75 -36.63
CA GLN A 45 13.14 13.80 -36.16
C GLN A 45 12.57 12.41 -35.88
N TYR A 46 11.31 12.33 -35.43
CA TYR A 46 10.60 11.06 -35.24
C TYR A 46 10.37 10.31 -36.56
N LEU A 47 10.08 11.04 -37.66
CA LEU A 47 10.01 10.47 -39.01
C LEU A 47 11.37 9.97 -39.53
N LEU A 48 12.47 10.47 -38.97
CA LEU A 48 13.86 10.08 -39.27
C LEU A 48 14.40 9.01 -38.29
N GLY A 49 13.57 8.47 -37.39
CA GLY A 49 13.95 7.40 -36.45
C GLY A 49 14.58 7.87 -35.14
N ASN A 50 14.76 9.18 -34.92
CA ASN A 50 15.34 9.74 -33.70
C ASN A 50 14.25 10.21 -32.72
N ARG A 51 14.15 9.55 -31.56
CA ARG A 51 13.25 9.94 -30.47
C ARG A 51 13.90 11.00 -29.58
N GLN A 52 13.64 12.28 -29.84
CA GLN A 52 13.88 13.36 -28.87
C GLN A 52 12.56 13.83 -28.24
N GLY A 53 12.57 14.05 -26.92
CA GLY A 53 11.42 14.52 -26.17
C GLY A 53 11.17 16.01 -26.41
N GLY A 54 10.07 16.37 -27.08
CA GLY A 54 9.70 17.77 -27.38
C GLY A 54 8.48 18.26 -26.60
N SER A 55 8.30 17.85 -25.34
CA SER A 55 7.13 18.28 -24.53
C SER A 55 7.53 19.35 -23.53
N THR A 56 6.84 20.49 -23.59
CA THR A 56 7.07 21.65 -22.69
C THR A 56 6.77 21.31 -21.23
N LEU A 57 7.35 22.06 -20.28
CA LEU A 57 7.06 21.89 -18.85
C LEU A 57 5.56 21.98 -18.54
N THR A 58 4.82 22.82 -19.28
CA THR A 58 3.37 22.96 -19.12
C THR A 58 2.62 21.70 -19.54
N GLN A 59 3.02 21.07 -20.65
CA GLN A 59 2.47 19.78 -21.09
C GLN A 59 2.81 18.66 -20.10
N GLN A 60 4.04 18.64 -19.59
CA GLN A 60 4.45 17.66 -18.60
C GLN A 60 3.68 17.80 -17.28
N LEU A 61 3.42 19.03 -16.84
CA LEU A 61 2.58 19.33 -15.66
C LEU A 61 1.14 18.86 -15.88
N ALA A 62 0.53 19.20 -17.02
CA ALA A 62 -0.84 18.79 -17.35
C ALA A 62 -0.98 17.26 -17.40
N ARG A 63 -0.01 16.58 -18.03
CA ARG A 63 0.08 15.12 -18.05
C ARG A 63 0.11 14.52 -16.65
N THR A 64 0.95 15.08 -15.77
CA THR A 64 1.17 14.55 -14.42
C THR A 64 -0.04 14.72 -13.51
N LEU A 65 -0.75 15.85 -13.63
CA LEU A 65 -1.85 16.18 -12.71
C LEU A 65 -3.23 15.70 -13.17
N LEU A 66 -3.47 15.61 -14.47
CA LEU A 66 -4.84 15.57 -15.00
C LEU A 66 -5.15 14.35 -15.89
N LEU A 67 -4.16 13.55 -16.27
CA LEU A 67 -4.34 12.46 -17.23
C LEU A 67 -3.88 11.10 -16.68
N LYS A 68 -4.60 10.05 -17.08
CA LYS A 68 -4.20 8.66 -16.81
C LYS A 68 -3.00 8.28 -17.70
N LYS A 69 -2.17 7.36 -17.19
CA LYS A 69 -0.94 6.89 -17.85
C LYS A 69 -1.30 5.92 -18.99
N GLU A 70 -1.65 6.45 -20.16
CA GLU A 70 -1.99 5.67 -21.37
C GLU A 70 -1.26 6.22 -22.60
N ASP A 71 -0.45 5.45 -23.28
CA ASP A 71 0.36 5.95 -24.40
C ASP A 71 -0.43 6.01 -25.73
N SER A 72 -1.29 7.02 -25.89
CA SER A 72 -2.11 7.22 -27.09
C SER A 72 -1.97 8.61 -27.72
N PHE A 73 -2.16 8.70 -29.03
CA PHE A 73 -2.23 9.99 -29.75
C PHE A 73 -3.34 10.89 -29.22
N GLY A 74 -4.47 10.32 -28.81
CA GLY A 74 -5.58 11.04 -28.18
C GLY A 74 -5.19 11.70 -26.85
N ARG A 75 -4.39 11.02 -26.01
CA ARG A 75 -3.84 11.62 -24.78
C ARG A 75 -2.98 12.83 -25.10
N LYS A 76 -2.12 12.75 -26.11
CA LYS A 76 -1.18 13.84 -26.44
C LYS A 76 -1.90 15.10 -26.94
N PHE A 77 -3.05 14.93 -27.61
CA PHE A 77 -3.94 16.04 -27.92
C PHE A 77 -4.57 16.65 -26.66
N LEU A 78 -5.08 15.83 -25.75
CA LEU A 78 -5.62 16.30 -24.46
C LEU A 78 -4.57 17.04 -23.62
N GLU A 79 -3.31 16.60 -23.63
CA GLU A 79 -2.20 17.30 -22.97
C GLU A 79 -2.01 18.72 -23.51
N ALA A 80 -2.07 18.89 -24.84
CA ALA A 80 -1.94 20.20 -25.46
C ALA A 80 -3.10 21.14 -25.08
N VAL A 81 -4.34 20.64 -25.12
CA VAL A 81 -5.53 21.41 -24.73
C VAL A 81 -5.48 21.80 -23.25
N LEU A 82 -5.08 20.87 -22.38
CA LEU A 82 -4.95 21.15 -20.95
C LEU A 82 -3.79 22.11 -20.66
N ALA A 83 -2.67 22.00 -21.37
CA ALA A 83 -1.54 22.91 -21.23
C ALA A 83 -1.93 24.36 -21.60
N LEU A 84 -2.73 24.54 -22.65
CA LEU A 84 -3.30 25.84 -23.02
C LEU A 84 -4.13 26.43 -21.87
N ARG A 85 -5.08 25.65 -21.34
CA ARG A 85 -5.91 26.08 -20.20
C ARG A 85 -5.11 26.39 -18.93
N VAL A 86 -4.02 25.64 -18.70
CA VAL A 86 -3.10 25.89 -17.58
C VAL A 86 -2.38 27.22 -17.76
N SER A 87 -1.88 27.50 -18.96
CA SER A 87 -1.18 28.76 -19.28
C SER A 87 -2.09 29.99 -19.28
N GLU A 88 -3.39 29.84 -19.51
CA GLU A 88 -4.36 30.93 -19.37
C GLU A 88 -4.61 31.33 -17.91
N ARG A 89 -4.39 30.42 -16.96
CA ARG A 89 -4.77 30.62 -15.55
C ARG A 89 -3.59 30.80 -14.62
N LEU A 90 -2.39 30.43 -15.04
CA LEU A 90 -1.19 30.44 -14.20
C LEU A 90 -0.05 31.13 -14.92
N SER A 91 0.68 31.96 -14.18
CA SER A 91 1.92 32.58 -14.65
C SER A 91 3.04 31.55 -14.82
N ARG A 92 4.07 31.89 -15.61
CA ARG A 92 5.25 31.01 -15.82
C ARG A 92 5.93 30.58 -14.52
N PRO A 93 6.19 31.49 -13.56
CA PRO A 93 6.74 31.08 -12.27
C PRO A 93 5.82 30.12 -11.53
N GLU A 94 4.50 30.32 -11.54
CA GLU A 94 3.56 29.41 -10.87
C GLU A 94 3.53 28.02 -11.53
N ILE A 95 3.59 27.95 -12.86
CA ILE A 95 3.69 26.67 -13.59
C ILE A 95 4.99 25.95 -13.21
N LEU A 96 6.12 26.66 -13.21
CA LEU A 96 7.41 26.10 -12.81
C LEU A 96 7.37 25.62 -11.36
N GLY A 97 6.91 26.46 -10.43
CA GLY A 97 6.77 26.09 -9.02
C GLY A 97 5.89 24.85 -8.85
N ARG A 98 4.74 24.78 -9.52
CA ARG A 98 3.87 23.59 -9.47
C ARG A 98 4.56 22.36 -10.05
N TYR A 99 5.26 22.49 -11.17
CA TYR A 99 6.06 21.40 -11.76
C TYR A 99 7.11 20.88 -10.78
N LEU A 100 7.91 21.77 -10.18
CA LEU A 100 8.95 21.42 -9.21
C LEU A 100 8.42 20.74 -7.95
N ASN A 101 7.13 20.92 -7.62
CA ASN A 101 6.50 20.24 -6.48
C ASN A 101 5.90 18.86 -6.83
N VAL A 102 5.65 18.56 -8.11
CA VAL A 102 4.83 17.38 -8.49
C VAL A 102 5.48 16.47 -9.51
N VAL A 103 6.60 16.87 -10.12
CA VAL A 103 7.29 16.04 -11.10
C VAL A 103 7.70 14.69 -10.49
N PRO A 104 7.38 13.55 -11.13
CA PRO A 104 7.71 12.24 -10.56
C PRO A 104 9.22 11.96 -10.63
N HIS A 105 9.77 11.46 -9.53
CA HIS A 105 11.13 10.94 -9.41
C HIS A 105 11.12 9.42 -9.14
N ALA A 106 12.33 8.83 -9.06
CA ALA A 106 12.53 7.44 -8.71
C ALA A 106 11.84 7.09 -7.38
N ARG A 107 11.52 5.80 -7.18
CA ARG A 107 10.94 5.31 -5.91
C ARG A 107 9.65 6.04 -5.52
N ASN A 108 8.92 6.55 -6.52
CA ASN A 108 7.68 7.31 -6.38
C ASN A 108 7.80 8.51 -5.46
N MET A 109 8.96 9.18 -5.46
CA MET A 109 9.10 10.52 -4.92
C MET A 109 8.45 11.54 -5.88
N TYR A 110 7.93 12.66 -5.37
CA TYR A 110 7.36 13.72 -6.20
C TYR A 110 7.97 15.07 -5.87
N GLY A 111 8.15 15.88 -6.90
CA GLY A 111 8.87 17.14 -6.80
C GLY A 111 10.32 16.96 -6.41
N PHE A 112 10.98 18.06 -6.10
CA PHE A 112 12.41 18.06 -5.76
C PHE A 112 12.70 17.99 -4.26
N ASP A 113 11.79 18.42 -3.36
CA ASP A 113 12.03 18.35 -1.90
C ASP A 113 12.11 16.92 -1.38
N ASP A 114 11.29 16.02 -1.93
CA ASP A 114 11.37 14.59 -1.61
C ASP A 114 12.78 14.03 -1.91
N PRO A 115 13.22 13.97 -3.19
CA PRO A 115 14.51 13.38 -3.51
C PRO A 115 15.71 14.15 -2.94
N SER A 116 15.62 15.48 -2.70
CA SER A 116 16.67 16.22 -1.99
C SER A 116 16.94 15.65 -0.60
N ARG A 117 15.89 15.43 0.18
CA ARG A 117 16.00 14.86 1.53
C ARG A 117 16.41 13.41 1.48
N TYR A 118 15.90 12.64 0.51
CA TYR A 118 16.22 11.22 0.39
C TYR A 118 17.67 10.98 0.00
N TYR A 119 18.19 11.65 -1.04
CA TYR A 119 19.53 11.38 -1.55
C TYR A 119 20.63 12.14 -0.82
N PHE A 120 20.32 13.31 -0.25
CA PHE A 120 21.35 14.20 0.32
C PHE A 120 21.08 14.61 1.77
N GLY A 121 19.88 14.38 2.30
CA GLY A 121 19.52 14.76 3.67
C GLY A 121 19.43 16.28 3.85
N VAL A 122 19.21 17.03 2.77
CA VAL A 122 19.07 18.49 2.78
C VAL A 122 17.69 18.89 2.28
N ARG A 123 17.22 20.08 2.64
CA ARG A 123 15.98 20.64 2.11
C ARG A 123 16.23 21.09 0.67
N VAL A 124 15.18 21.19 -0.15
CA VAL A 124 15.35 21.60 -1.54
C VAL A 124 15.98 22.99 -1.70
N GLN A 125 15.76 23.90 -0.74
CA GLN A 125 16.35 25.24 -0.69
C GLN A 125 17.88 25.21 -0.69
N ASP A 126 18.45 24.15 -0.13
CA ASP A 126 19.87 24.03 0.19
C ASP A 126 20.61 23.18 -0.87
N LEU A 127 19.97 22.87 -2.00
CA LEU A 127 20.57 22.11 -3.09
C LEU A 127 21.74 22.85 -3.76
N THR A 128 22.85 22.12 -3.90
CA THR A 128 23.99 22.54 -4.72
C THR A 128 23.77 22.27 -6.22
N LEU A 129 24.64 22.81 -7.09
CA LEU A 129 24.64 22.54 -8.53
C LEU A 129 24.75 21.04 -8.84
N ALA A 130 25.66 20.33 -8.17
CA ALA A 130 25.84 18.89 -8.33
C ALA A 130 24.55 18.13 -7.99
N GLU A 131 23.95 18.44 -6.84
CA GLU A 131 22.75 17.76 -6.37
C GLU A 131 21.54 18.07 -7.25
N ALA A 132 21.37 19.32 -7.67
CA ALA A 132 20.33 19.72 -8.63
C ALA A 132 20.50 19.01 -9.98
N ALA A 133 21.71 18.99 -10.55
CA ALA A 133 22.01 18.32 -11.81
C ALA A 133 21.72 16.81 -11.74
N LEU A 134 22.05 16.16 -10.63
CA LEU A 134 21.71 14.74 -10.43
C LEU A 134 20.20 14.53 -10.45
N LEU A 135 19.43 15.30 -9.67
CA LEU A 135 17.98 15.14 -9.60
C LEU A 135 17.31 15.42 -10.94
N VAL A 136 17.73 16.47 -11.65
CA VAL A 136 17.19 16.81 -12.98
C VAL A 136 17.57 15.75 -14.01
N GLY A 137 18.82 15.27 -14.00
CA GLY A 137 19.31 14.24 -14.92
C GLY A 137 18.58 12.90 -14.80
N MET A 138 17.91 12.67 -13.67
CA MET A 138 17.05 11.50 -13.45
C MET A 138 15.67 11.61 -14.11
N LEU A 139 15.14 12.81 -14.35
CA LEU A 139 13.75 13.01 -14.78
C LEU A 139 13.33 12.20 -16.02
N PRO A 140 14.17 12.05 -17.07
CA PRO A 140 13.75 11.31 -18.26
C PRO A 140 13.48 9.83 -17.99
N GLU A 141 14.26 9.20 -17.10
CA GLU A 141 14.12 7.78 -16.74
C GLU A 141 14.38 7.56 -15.24
N PRO A 142 13.46 7.99 -14.35
CA PRO A 142 13.78 8.12 -12.93
C PRO A 142 14.23 6.82 -12.26
N ASN A 143 13.58 5.70 -12.60
CA ASN A 143 13.92 4.39 -12.03
C ASN A 143 15.21 3.79 -12.60
N ASN A 144 15.53 4.04 -13.88
CA ASN A 144 16.74 3.51 -14.52
C ASN A 144 17.97 4.35 -14.17
N ARG A 145 17.78 5.62 -13.85
CA ARG A 145 18.84 6.56 -13.44
C ARG A 145 18.90 6.77 -11.94
N ASP A 146 18.28 5.89 -11.15
CA ASP A 146 18.40 5.93 -9.69
C ASP A 146 19.85 5.58 -9.29
N PRO A 147 20.61 6.49 -8.64
CA PRO A 147 22.01 6.26 -8.31
C PRO A 147 22.24 5.10 -7.35
N SER A 148 21.19 4.61 -6.67
CA SER A 148 21.26 3.42 -5.82
C SER A 148 21.11 2.09 -6.59
N ARG A 149 20.63 2.13 -7.83
CA ARG A 149 20.49 0.97 -8.72
C ARG A 149 21.48 1.01 -9.87
N ASN A 150 21.66 2.18 -10.48
CA ASN A 150 22.51 2.37 -11.64
C ASN A 150 23.29 3.70 -11.50
N PRO A 151 24.44 3.66 -10.81
CA PRO A 151 25.27 4.85 -10.55
C PRO A 151 25.75 5.53 -11.84
N ASP A 152 26.15 4.75 -12.84
CA ASP A 152 26.71 5.24 -14.09
C ASP A 152 25.66 5.97 -14.93
N ALA A 153 24.45 5.39 -15.04
CA ALA A 153 23.34 6.06 -15.75
C ALA A 153 22.92 7.36 -15.06
N ALA A 154 22.98 7.40 -13.72
CA ALA A 154 22.70 8.60 -12.95
C ALA A 154 23.75 9.70 -13.20
N LEU A 155 25.04 9.34 -13.19
CA LEU A 155 26.15 10.26 -13.48
C LEU A 155 26.09 10.82 -14.90
N ASN A 156 25.87 9.96 -15.90
CA ASN A 156 25.76 10.38 -17.29
C ASN A 156 24.58 11.35 -17.49
N GLY A 157 23.44 11.08 -16.84
CA GLY A 157 22.30 11.99 -16.85
C GLY A 157 22.62 13.35 -16.21
N ALA A 158 23.33 13.35 -15.08
CA ALA A 158 23.72 14.57 -14.39
C ALA A 158 24.73 15.42 -15.20
N PHE A 159 25.71 14.77 -15.82
CA PHE A 159 26.70 15.46 -16.66
C PHE A 159 26.05 16.09 -17.90
N ALA A 160 25.11 15.40 -18.54
CA ALA A 160 24.33 15.99 -19.64
C ALA A 160 23.59 17.27 -19.22
N VAL A 161 23.04 17.33 -18.00
CA VAL A 161 22.41 18.56 -17.48
C VAL A 161 23.44 19.67 -17.27
N ILE A 162 24.60 19.35 -16.70
CA ILE A 162 25.71 20.31 -16.52
C ILE A 162 26.16 20.87 -17.87
N ASP A 163 26.30 20.02 -18.88
CA ASP A 163 26.71 20.43 -20.23
C ASP A 163 25.69 21.38 -20.88
N LEU A 164 24.40 21.10 -20.71
CA LEU A 164 23.33 21.99 -21.18
C LEU A 164 23.34 23.34 -20.46
N MET A 165 23.53 23.34 -19.14
CA MET A 165 23.64 24.57 -18.36
C MET A 165 24.86 25.39 -18.77
N LEU A 166 25.99 24.75 -19.05
CA LEU A 166 27.21 25.41 -19.52
C LEU A 166 27.03 26.01 -20.91
N ALA A 167 26.46 25.25 -21.85
CA ALA A 167 26.18 25.72 -23.21
C ALA A 167 25.21 26.91 -23.26
N GLN A 168 24.31 27.00 -22.29
CA GLN A 168 23.35 28.10 -22.13
C GLN A 168 23.87 29.24 -21.25
N ASN A 169 25.16 29.25 -20.89
CA ASN A 169 25.81 30.24 -20.03
C ASN A 169 25.13 30.42 -18.66
N LYS A 170 24.52 29.35 -18.12
CA LYS A 170 23.88 29.36 -16.79
C LYS A 170 24.88 29.12 -15.66
N ILE A 171 26.02 28.52 -15.97
CA ILE A 171 27.12 28.21 -15.04
C ILE A 171 28.46 28.49 -15.72
N THR A 172 29.53 28.64 -14.93
CA THR A 172 30.90 28.75 -15.43
C THR A 172 31.54 27.38 -15.59
N THR A 173 32.62 27.31 -16.38
CA THR A 173 33.43 26.09 -16.54
C THR A 173 33.94 25.57 -15.19
N ASP A 174 34.45 26.47 -14.34
CA ASP A 174 34.94 26.11 -13.00
C ASP A 174 33.82 25.50 -12.13
N ALA A 175 32.61 26.07 -12.16
CA ALA A 175 31.47 25.54 -11.42
C ALA A 175 31.03 24.16 -11.95
N ALA A 176 31.07 23.97 -13.28
CA ALA A 176 30.79 22.69 -13.91
C ALA A 176 31.79 21.61 -13.47
N ASP A 177 33.08 21.92 -13.45
CA ASP A 177 34.13 20.97 -13.06
C ASP A 177 34.06 20.61 -11.58
N VAL A 178 33.83 21.60 -10.70
CA VAL A 178 33.58 21.36 -9.27
C VAL A 178 32.36 20.45 -9.07
N ALA A 179 31.27 20.69 -9.80
CA ALA A 179 30.06 19.87 -9.69
C ALA A 179 30.29 18.43 -10.18
N ARG A 180 31.04 18.24 -11.28
CA ARG A 180 31.37 16.91 -11.81
C ARG A 180 32.20 16.11 -10.82
N GLU A 181 33.22 16.72 -10.22
CA GLU A 181 34.06 16.05 -9.23
C GLU A 181 33.28 15.70 -7.95
N ASP A 182 32.38 16.59 -7.48
CA ASP A 182 31.51 16.28 -6.34
C ASP A 182 30.58 15.09 -6.63
N LEU A 183 29.99 15.04 -7.84
CA LEU A 183 29.14 13.93 -8.28
C LEU A 183 29.87 12.60 -8.32
N LYS A 184 31.06 12.55 -8.94
CA LYS A 184 31.89 11.33 -8.99
C LYS A 184 32.19 10.82 -7.58
N ARG A 185 32.54 11.72 -6.67
CA ARG A 185 32.85 11.38 -5.28
C ARG A 185 31.64 10.82 -4.52
N ARG A 186 30.46 11.41 -4.70
CA ARG A 186 29.23 11.01 -3.99
C ARG A 186 28.63 9.72 -4.53
N VAL A 187 28.49 9.62 -5.86
CA VAL A 187 27.82 8.50 -6.52
C VAL A 187 28.77 7.32 -6.67
N GLY A 188 30.00 7.55 -7.13
CA GLY A 188 31.01 6.50 -7.30
C GLY A 188 31.48 5.88 -5.97
N GLY A 189 31.43 6.63 -4.87
CA GLY A 189 31.74 6.11 -3.53
C GLY A 189 30.55 5.49 -2.78
N SER A 190 29.34 5.48 -3.36
CA SER A 190 28.09 5.15 -2.65
C SER A 190 27.85 5.98 -1.36
N ARG A 191 28.38 7.22 -1.31
CA ARG A 191 28.38 8.10 -0.13
C ARG A 191 27.22 9.10 -0.10
N LEU A 192 26.12 8.81 -0.79
CA LEU A 192 24.92 9.63 -0.70
C LEU A 192 24.45 9.67 0.76
N ARG A 193 24.42 10.88 1.36
CA ARG A 193 23.89 11.11 2.71
C ARG A 193 22.39 10.86 2.67
N ARG A 194 21.98 9.60 2.79
CA ARG A 194 20.57 9.25 2.80
C ARG A 194 19.93 9.88 4.03
N GLY A 195 18.95 10.77 3.83
CA GLY A 195 18.22 11.39 4.92
C GLY A 195 17.25 10.39 5.55
N ASN A 196 17.26 10.27 6.88
CA ASN A 196 16.33 9.39 7.61
C ASN A 196 14.88 9.91 7.58
N GLU A 197 14.65 11.22 7.43
CA GLU A 197 13.32 11.84 7.51
C GLU A 197 12.36 11.51 6.34
N LEU A 198 12.86 11.23 5.12
CA LEU A 198 11.97 11.01 3.98
C LEU A 198 11.45 9.56 3.88
N TYR A 199 12.17 8.59 4.44
CA TYR A 199 11.66 7.22 4.57
C TYR A 199 10.29 7.23 5.28
N GLU A 200 10.15 8.09 6.30
CA GLU A 200 8.89 8.26 7.04
C GLU A 200 7.73 8.75 6.15
N ARG A 201 7.96 9.59 5.12
CA ARG A 201 6.87 10.11 4.26
C ARG A 201 6.44 9.15 3.16
N LEU A 202 7.34 8.31 2.64
CA LEU A 202 7.02 7.35 1.58
C LEU A 202 6.19 6.19 2.12
N GLU A 203 6.49 5.72 3.33
CA GLU A 203 5.79 4.62 4.01
C GLU A 203 4.31 4.91 4.29
N PHE A 204 3.95 6.18 4.46
CA PHE A 204 2.57 6.59 4.71
C PHE A 204 1.76 6.86 3.43
N ARG A 205 2.39 6.82 2.24
CA ARG A 205 1.68 7.06 0.97
C ARG A 205 0.56 6.08 0.65
N PRO A 206 0.73 4.74 0.84
CA PRO A 206 -0.38 3.81 0.64
C PRO A 206 -1.62 4.21 1.44
N TYR A 207 -1.42 4.61 2.70
CA TYR A 207 -2.49 5.06 3.58
C TYR A 207 -3.08 6.40 3.11
N ARG A 208 -2.22 7.39 2.81
CA ARG A 208 -2.63 8.71 2.30
C ARG A 208 -3.52 8.59 1.08
N ASP A 209 -3.12 7.76 0.11
CA ASP A 209 -3.85 7.62 -1.14
C ASP A 209 -5.24 7.01 -0.90
N LEU A 210 -5.36 6.07 0.04
CA LEU A 210 -6.63 5.51 0.49
C LEU A 210 -7.50 6.55 1.22
N ALA A 211 -6.91 7.35 2.11
CA ALA A 211 -7.63 8.45 2.77
C ALA A 211 -8.14 9.51 1.78
N LEU A 212 -7.36 9.81 0.73
CA LEU A 212 -7.79 10.69 -0.36
C LEU A 212 -8.90 10.08 -1.21
N ARG A 213 -8.84 8.76 -1.46
CA ARG A 213 -9.93 8.03 -2.14
C ARG A 213 -11.22 8.10 -1.32
N GLU A 214 -11.14 7.91 0.00
CA GLU A 214 -12.29 8.02 0.90
C GLU A 214 -12.86 9.44 0.95
N ALA A 215 -12.01 10.49 1.03
CA ALA A 215 -12.45 11.88 1.00
C ALA A 215 -13.27 12.17 -0.27
N ARG A 216 -12.74 11.79 -1.44
CA ARG A 216 -13.41 11.97 -2.73
C ARG A 216 -14.71 11.19 -2.82
N ALA A 217 -14.72 9.93 -2.38
CA ALA A 217 -15.90 9.08 -2.36
C ALA A 217 -17.00 9.62 -1.41
N SER A 218 -16.60 10.41 -0.40
CA SER A 218 -17.49 11.09 0.54
C SER A 218 -17.93 12.47 0.07
N GLY A 219 -17.55 12.89 -1.15
CA GLY A 219 -17.91 14.21 -1.70
C GLY A 219 -17.15 15.38 -1.07
N ILE A 220 -16.08 15.14 -0.32
CA ILE A 220 -15.30 16.20 0.32
C ILE A 220 -14.41 16.87 -0.74
N MET A 221 -14.71 18.13 -1.04
CA MET A 221 -13.88 18.94 -1.94
C MET A 221 -12.61 19.38 -1.23
N LEU A 222 -11.46 18.90 -1.70
CA LEU A 222 -10.17 19.28 -1.14
C LEU A 222 -9.80 20.69 -1.62
N ALA A 223 -9.55 21.60 -0.69
CA ALA A 223 -8.99 22.92 -0.97
C ALA A 223 -7.59 22.81 -1.59
N THR A 224 -7.05 23.92 -2.10
CA THR A 224 -5.71 23.96 -2.69
C THR A 224 -4.64 23.50 -1.70
N ASP A 225 -4.82 23.83 -0.43
CA ASP A 225 -4.01 23.38 0.72
C ASP A 225 -4.95 22.78 1.77
N TYR A 226 -4.61 21.61 2.29
CA TYR A 226 -5.43 20.88 3.26
C TYR A 226 -4.56 19.98 4.13
N ARG A 227 -5.05 19.60 5.31
CA ARG A 227 -4.46 18.59 6.18
C ARG A 227 -5.45 17.44 6.36
N LEU A 228 -4.97 16.22 6.20
CA LEU A 228 -5.75 15.01 6.52
C LEU A 228 -5.52 14.62 7.97
N ILE A 229 -6.60 14.46 8.71
CA ILE A 229 -6.63 13.81 10.02
C ILE A 229 -7.05 12.37 9.79
N VAL A 230 -6.16 11.42 10.08
CA VAL A 230 -6.30 10.00 9.76
C VAL A 230 -6.31 9.15 11.02
N HIS A 231 -6.81 7.93 10.92
CA HIS A 231 -6.84 6.97 12.03
C HIS A 231 -5.54 6.16 12.19
N MET A 232 -4.58 6.34 11.29
CA MET A 232 -3.31 5.61 11.25
C MET A 232 -2.53 5.74 12.57
N ASP A 233 -2.02 4.61 13.08
CA ASP A 233 -0.91 4.62 14.05
C ASP A 233 0.39 4.54 13.26
N SER A 234 1.19 5.61 13.31
CA SER A 234 2.43 5.74 12.52
C SER A 234 3.47 4.70 12.87
N GLU A 235 3.60 4.32 14.14
CA GLU A 235 4.53 3.28 14.59
C GLU A 235 4.04 1.89 14.19
N PHE A 236 2.74 1.64 14.30
CA PHE A 236 2.14 0.40 13.83
C PHE A 236 2.31 0.26 12.31
N GLN A 237 2.13 1.34 11.55
CA GLN A 237 2.35 1.37 10.10
C GLN A 237 3.82 1.10 9.71
N ARG A 238 4.77 1.67 10.46
CA ARG A 238 6.21 1.38 10.27
C ARG A 238 6.52 -0.08 10.52
N ASN A 239 6.06 -0.61 11.66
CA ASN A 239 6.27 -2.00 11.99
C ASN A 239 5.62 -2.93 10.94
N LEU A 240 4.41 -2.60 10.46
CA LEU A 240 3.76 -3.35 9.38
C LEU A 240 4.65 -3.45 8.15
N THR A 241 5.20 -2.32 7.70
CA THR A 241 6.07 -2.26 6.52
C THR A 241 7.33 -3.11 6.75
N ALA A 242 7.97 -2.99 7.91
CA ALA A 242 9.13 -3.82 8.28
C ALA A 242 8.81 -5.32 8.29
N GLN A 243 7.67 -5.73 8.87
CA GLN A 243 7.23 -7.13 8.85
C GLN A 243 7.02 -7.63 7.43
N LEU A 244 6.41 -6.82 6.55
CA LEU A 244 6.20 -7.17 5.14
C LEU A 244 7.52 -7.36 4.38
N CYS A 245 8.54 -6.55 4.66
CA CYS A 245 9.89 -6.74 4.12
C CYS A 245 10.51 -8.06 4.56
N MET A 246 10.34 -8.44 5.83
CA MET A 246 10.94 -9.66 6.37
C MET A 246 10.29 -10.94 5.83
N ILE A 247 8.99 -10.89 5.46
CA ILE A 247 8.27 -12.09 5.00
C ILE A 247 8.11 -12.18 3.48
N ALA A 248 8.38 -11.09 2.74
CA ALA A 248 8.25 -11.07 1.29
C ALA A 248 9.20 -12.07 0.63
N ASP A 249 10.47 -12.10 1.05
CA ASP A 249 11.52 -12.82 0.31
C ASP A 249 11.46 -12.45 -1.19
N ASP A 250 11.36 -13.42 -2.10
CA ASP A 250 11.14 -13.17 -3.54
C ASP A 250 9.66 -12.96 -3.95
N HIS A 251 8.73 -13.00 -2.99
CA HIS A 251 7.29 -12.91 -3.22
C HIS A 251 6.77 -11.47 -3.01
N GLN A 252 5.57 -11.19 -3.51
CA GLN A 252 4.85 -9.99 -3.10
C GLN A 252 4.14 -10.22 -1.76
N SER A 253 4.05 -9.16 -0.96
CA SER A 253 3.42 -9.18 0.35
C SER A 253 2.44 -8.03 0.52
N ALA A 254 1.39 -8.25 1.32
CA ALA A 254 0.42 -7.22 1.66
C ALA A 254 -0.07 -7.40 3.09
N GLY A 255 -0.41 -6.29 3.73
CA GLY A 255 -0.92 -6.26 5.09
C GLY A 255 -1.98 -5.19 5.29
N PHE A 256 -3.01 -5.54 6.07
CA PHE A 256 -4.11 -4.64 6.38
C PHE A 256 -4.53 -4.80 7.84
N PHE A 257 -4.60 -3.70 8.60
CA PHE A 257 -4.92 -3.70 10.01
C PHE A 257 -5.89 -2.57 10.37
N MET A 258 -6.91 -2.90 11.15
CA MET A 258 -7.93 -1.97 11.62
C MET A 258 -8.37 -2.31 13.04
N ARG A 259 -9.00 -1.35 13.72
CA ARG A 259 -9.78 -1.62 14.93
C ARG A 259 -11.03 -2.44 14.57
N PRO A 260 -11.60 -3.23 15.49
CA PRO A 260 -12.88 -3.90 15.26
C PRO A 260 -14.01 -2.96 14.79
N SER A 261 -14.00 -1.70 15.26
CA SER A 261 -14.91 -0.61 14.87
C SER A 261 -14.67 0.00 13.49
N GLY A 262 -13.61 -0.41 12.78
CA GLY A 262 -13.37 -0.08 11.38
C GLY A 262 -12.35 1.02 11.10
N GLU A 263 -11.82 1.70 12.12
CA GLU A 263 -10.72 2.64 11.95
C GLU A 263 -9.44 1.91 11.52
N VAL A 264 -8.89 2.29 10.37
CA VAL A 264 -7.68 1.65 9.82
C VAL A 264 -6.45 2.14 10.58
N LEU A 265 -5.73 1.21 11.18
CA LEU A 265 -4.50 1.49 11.93
C LEU A 265 -3.27 1.49 11.02
N ALA A 266 -3.22 0.55 10.06
CA ALA A 266 -2.14 0.46 9.10
C ALA A 266 -2.54 -0.32 7.84
N VAL A 267 -1.93 0.02 6.71
CA VAL A 267 -2.11 -0.65 5.43
C VAL A 267 -0.84 -0.56 4.60
N SER A 268 -0.44 -1.66 3.97
CA SER A 268 0.58 -1.62 2.92
C SER A 268 0.38 -2.77 1.93
N GLY A 269 0.57 -2.47 0.64
CA GLY A 269 0.46 -3.42 -0.45
C GLY A 269 1.80 -3.99 -0.93
N SER A 270 2.90 -3.66 -0.24
CA SER A 270 4.25 -4.15 -0.55
C SER A 270 5.23 -3.85 0.60
N CYS A 271 6.39 -4.50 0.55
CA CYS A 271 7.54 -4.18 1.40
C CYS A 271 8.10 -2.79 1.13
N ALA A 272 8.16 -2.38 -0.14
CA ALA A 272 8.57 -1.04 -0.57
C ALA A 272 7.49 -0.45 -1.47
N TYR A 273 7.04 0.78 -1.18
CA TYR A 273 5.98 1.42 -1.95
C TYR A 273 6.44 1.73 -3.38
N SER A 274 5.83 1.04 -4.36
CA SER A 274 6.11 1.20 -5.79
C SER A 274 5.14 2.14 -6.52
N GLY A 275 4.20 2.81 -5.83
CA GLY A 275 3.24 3.73 -6.45
C GLY A 275 2.20 3.02 -7.33
N GLU A 276 2.22 1.69 -7.34
CA GLU A 276 1.31 0.83 -8.09
C GLU A 276 0.05 0.50 -7.27
N TRP A 277 -0.77 -0.40 -7.81
CA TRP A 277 -1.90 -1.07 -7.16
C TRP A 277 -1.57 -1.50 -5.71
N ASN A 278 -2.42 -1.11 -4.76
CA ASN A 278 -2.33 -1.58 -3.37
C ASN A 278 -2.92 -3.01 -3.22
N ARG A 279 -2.05 -4.00 -3.06
CA ARG A 279 -2.40 -5.41 -2.84
C ARG A 279 -3.21 -5.68 -1.57
N ALA A 280 -3.18 -4.79 -0.59
CA ALA A 280 -4.03 -4.97 0.59
C ALA A 280 -5.51 -4.70 0.30
N THR A 281 -5.80 -3.83 -0.68
CA THR A 281 -7.16 -3.32 -0.90
C THR A 281 -7.75 -3.72 -2.24
N ASP A 282 -6.98 -3.64 -3.33
CA ASP A 282 -7.59 -3.69 -4.66
C ASP A 282 -7.49 -5.11 -5.31
N ILE A 283 -6.62 -6.02 -4.83
CA ILE A 283 -6.50 -7.39 -5.40
C ILE A 283 -7.68 -8.28 -5.01
N THR A 284 -7.97 -9.26 -5.86
CA THR A 284 -8.91 -10.34 -5.56
C THR A 284 -8.16 -11.67 -5.70
N ARG A 285 -8.03 -12.40 -4.57
CA ARG A 285 -7.26 -13.65 -4.48
C ARG A 285 -8.00 -14.70 -3.68
N SER A 286 -7.65 -15.97 -3.88
CA SER A 286 -8.20 -17.07 -3.09
C SER A 286 -7.89 -16.84 -1.62
N ILE A 287 -8.92 -16.91 -0.77
CA ILE A 287 -8.73 -16.75 0.68
C ILE A 287 -8.31 -18.05 1.37
N GLY A 288 -8.21 -19.15 0.60
CA GLY A 288 -7.87 -20.47 1.12
C GLY A 288 -8.76 -20.91 2.30
N SER A 289 -8.16 -21.62 3.24
CA SER A 289 -8.82 -22.09 4.47
C SER A 289 -9.27 -21.00 5.44
N THR A 290 -8.95 -19.72 5.24
CA THR A 290 -9.58 -18.64 6.05
C THR A 290 -11.09 -18.55 5.77
N GLY A 291 -11.55 -19.04 4.62
CA GLY A 291 -12.96 -19.18 4.27
C GLY A 291 -13.75 -20.15 5.16
N LYS A 292 -13.09 -20.95 6.02
CA LYS A 292 -13.77 -21.77 7.04
C LYS A 292 -14.55 -20.93 8.06
N LEU A 293 -14.31 -19.61 8.12
CA LEU A 293 -15.15 -18.67 8.88
C LEU A 293 -16.64 -18.82 8.55
N PHE A 294 -17.01 -18.85 7.27
CA PHE A 294 -18.41 -18.82 6.85
C PHE A 294 -19.21 -20.08 7.24
N PRO A 295 -18.74 -21.32 6.98
CA PRO A 295 -19.42 -22.50 7.48
C PRO A 295 -19.33 -22.62 9.00
N LEU A 296 -18.30 -22.06 9.66
CA LEU A 296 -18.24 -22.00 11.12
C LEU A 296 -19.35 -21.12 11.71
N ILE A 297 -19.65 -19.96 11.09
CA ILE A 297 -20.83 -19.16 11.42
C ILE A 297 -22.10 -20.01 11.25
N GLY A 298 -22.25 -20.70 10.12
CA GLY A 298 -23.40 -21.56 9.87
C GLY A 298 -23.58 -22.69 10.89
N VAL A 299 -22.48 -23.32 11.30
CA VAL A 299 -22.44 -24.33 12.39
C VAL A 299 -22.96 -23.73 13.69
N ARG A 300 -22.53 -22.52 14.05
CA ARG A 300 -22.97 -21.85 15.28
C ARG A 300 -24.41 -21.39 15.23
N GLU A 301 -24.87 -20.83 14.11
CA GLU A 301 -26.28 -20.47 13.96
C GLU A 301 -27.22 -21.69 13.89
N ALA A 302 -26.73 -22.84 13.44
CA ALA A 302 -27.47 -24.09 13.46
C ALA A 302 -27.36 -24.84 14.80
N SER A 303 -26.68 -24.26 15.80
CA SER A 303 -26.41 -24.89 17.10
C SER A 303 -25.74 -26.28 17.00
N ILE A 304 -24.96 -26.50 15.95
CA ILE A 304 -24.20 -27.74 15.74
C ILE A 304 -23.06 -27.79 16.77
N ASN A 305 -22.95 -28.94 17.45
CA ASN A 305 -21.95 -29.12 18.51
C ASN A 305 -20.56 -29.31 17.90
N MET A 306 -19.58 -28.53 18.33
CA MET A 306 -18.21 -28.66 17.79
C MET A 306 -17.43 -29.87 18.28
N ARG A 307 -18.02 -30.67 19.18
CA ARG A 307 -17.53 -32.00 19.55
C ARG A 307 -18.12 -33.11 18.66
N GLU A 308 -19.08 -32.81 17.78
CA GLU A 308 -19.61 -33.77 16.80
C GLU A 308 -18.46 -34.34 15.96
N LEU A 309 -18.45 -35.67 15.82
CA LEU A 309 -17.47 -36.38 15.00
C LEU A 309 -17.90 -36.34 13.55
N VAL A 310 -16.97 -35.93 12.70
CA VAL A 310 -17.16 -35.78 11.25
C VAL A 310 -16.10 -36.58 10.50
N SER A 311 -16.50 -37.19 9.39
CA SER A 311 -15.62 -38.04 8.59
C SER A 311 -14.50 -37.23 7.93
N THR A 312 -13.30 -37.79 7.94
CA THR A 312 -12.10 -37.33 7.19
C THR A 312 -11.89 -38.14 5.91
N GLN A 313 -12.79 -39.07 5.63
CA GLN A 313 -12.74 -39.90 4.42
C GLN A 313 -13.12 -39.08 3.18
N PRO A 314 -12.66 -39.50 1.98
CA PRO A 314 -13.00 -38.81 0.74
C PRO A 314 -14.52 -38.81 0.50
N LEU A 315 -15.06 -37.69 0.01
CA LEU A 315 -16.52 -37.49 -0.12
C LEU A 315 -17.12 -38.16 -1.37
N ARG A 316 -16.43 -38.08 -2.51
CA ARG A 316 -16.94 -38.56 -3.82
C ARG A 316 -15.86 -39.12 -4.74
N ARG A 317 -14.63 -38.61 -4.66
CA ARG A 317 -13.44 -39.16 -5.31
C ARG A 317 -12.32 -39.28 -4.28
N PRO A 318 -11.38 -40.24 -4.41
CA PRO A 318 -10.33 -40.49 -3.40
C PRO A 318 -9.49 -39.24 -3.04
N ASP A 319 -9.44 -38.28 -3.96
CA ASP A 319 -8.58 -37.10 -4.01
C ASP A 319 -9.32 -35.77 -3.79
N TRP A 320 -10.67 -35.74 -3.72
CA TRP A 320 -11.42 -34.48 -3.62
C TRP A 320 -12.25 -34.31 -2.33
N PRO A 321 -12.01 -33.24 -1.54
CA PRO A 321 -10.80 -32.40 -1.54
C PRO A 321 -9.61 -33.12 -0.87
N SER A 322 -8.39 -32.85 -1.36
CA SER A 322 -7.15 -33.27 -0.69
C SER A 322 -7.02 -32.60 0.67
N GLU A 323 -6.51 -33.34 1.65
CA GLU A 323 -6.20 -32.77 2.96
C GLU A 323 -4.92 -31.92 2.88
N ALA A 324 -5.02 -30.66 3.32
CA ALA A 324 -3.85 -29.78 3.41
C ALA A 324 -2.93 -30.13 4.59
N ASN A 325 -3.41 -30.93 5.55
CA ASN A 325 -2.69 -31.27 6.77
C ASN A 325 -2.71 -32.78 7.02
N GLY A 326 -1.54 -33.42 7.01
CA GLY A 326 -1.40 -34.87 7.21
C GLY A 326 -1.94 -35.38 8.56
N SER A 327 -2.07 -34.52 9.57
CA SER A 327 -2.68 -34.91 10.85
C SER A 327 -4.16 -35.32 10.73
N CYS A 328 -4.86 -34.82 9.69
CA CYS A 328 -6.24 -35.16 9.39
C CYS A 328 -6.37 -36.56 8.76
N LEU A 329 -5.35 -37.01 8.01
CA LEU A 329 -5.33 -38.30 7.30
C LEU A 329 -5.16 -39.51 8.23
N LYS A 330 -4.55 -39.30 9.41
CA LYS A 330 -4.27 -40.39 10.38
C LYS A 330 -5.51 -40.90 11.12
N ARG A 331 -6.67 -40.29 10.89
CA ARG A 331 -7.93 -40.57 11.62
C ARG A 331 -9.03 -40.78 10.60
N ARG A 332 -10.02 -41.64 10.90
CA ARG A 332 -11.21 -41.84 10.05
C ARG A 332 -12.32 -40.82 10.32
N ALA A 333 -12.35 -40.29 11.54
CA ALA A 333 -13.24 -39.21 11.97
C ALA A 333 -12.55 -38.33 13.01
N VAL A 334 -12.93 -37.07 13.08
CA VAL A 334 -12.41 -36.07 14.03
C VAL A 334 -13.53 -35.17 14.51
N SER A 335 -13.36 -34.52 15.67
CA SER A 335 -14.32 -33.48 16.08
C SER A 335 -14.23 -32.26 15.16
N LEU A 336 -15.33 -31.50 15.02
CA LEU A 336 -15.31 -30.22 14.29
C LEU A 336 -14.29 -29.22 14.85
N ASP A 337 -14.09 -29.18 16.17
CA ASP A 337 -13.03 -28.37 16.81
C ASP A 337 -11.62 -28.79 16.36
N PHE A 338 -11.36 -30.11 16.31
CA PHE A 338 -10.10 -30.63 15.79
C PHE A 338 -9.94 -30.27 14.31
N ALA A 339 -11.00 -30.44 13.50
CA ALA A 339 -10.99 -30.12 12.09
C ALA A 339 -10.71 -28.64 11.83
N LEU A 340 -11.28 -27.72 12.63
CA LEU A 340 -10.96 -26.28 12.55
C LEU A 340 -9.51 -26.00 12.92
N THR A 341 -9.07 -26.55 14.06
CA THR A 341 -7.74 -26.35 14.65
C THR A 341 -6.64 -26.79 13.69
N HIS A 342 -6.79 -27.95 13.06
CA HIS A 342 -5.82 -28.52 12.13
C HIS A 342 -6.14 -28.18 10.67
N SER A 343 -7.18 -27.39 10.43
CA SER A 343 -7.60 -26.92 9.12
C SER A 343 -7.91 -28.05 8.12
N CYS A 344 -8.54 -29.14 8.57
CA CYS A 344 -8.92 -30.27 7.72
C CYS A 344 -9.92 -29.81 6.63
N ASN A 345 -9.77 -30.31 5.41
CA ASN A 345 -10.58 -29.89 4.26
C ASN A 345 -11.87 -30.70 4.14
N ARG A 346 -11.79 -32.04 4.16
CA ARG A 346 -12.96 -32.92 3.93
C ARG A 346 -14.07 -32.72 4.95
N PRO A 347 -13.81 -32.64 6.27
CA PRO A 347 -14.87 -32.38 7.23
C PRO A 347 -15.60 -31.05 6.99
N TRP A 348 -14.85 -29.98 6.73
CA TRP A 348 -15.43 -28.66 6.51
C TRP A 348 -16.16 -28.55 5.16
N THR A 349 -15.69 -29.25 4.12
CA THR A 349 -16.42 -29.39 2.85
C THR A 349 -17.72 -30.17 3.04
N GLY A 350 -17.73 -31.25 3.84
CA GLY A 350 -18.94 -31.98 4.19
C GLY A 350 -19.96 -31.10 4.94
N ILE A 351 -19.51 -30.31 5.91
CA ILE A 351 -20.36 -29.32 6.60
C ILE A 351 -20.90 -28.28 5.61
N ALA A 352 -20.05 -27.78 4.70
CA ALA A 352 -20.49 -26.83 3.69
C ALA A 352 -21.57 -27.40 2.77
N MET A 353 -21.47 -28.68 2.39
CA MET A 353 -22.51 -29.39 1.64
C MET A 353 -23.80 -29.52 2.46
N ARG A 354 -23.71 -29.87 3.75
CA ARG A 354 -24.87 -29.97 4.66
C ARG A 354 -25.58 -28.63 4.85
N LEU A 355 -24.84 -27.52 4.92
CA LEU A 355 -25.41 -26.17 5.00
C LEU A 355 -26.05 -25.73 3.68
N GLY A 356 -25.54 -26.20 2.54
CA GLY A 356 -26.12 -25.95 1.22
C GLY A 356 -26.29 -24.45 0.91
N LYS A 357 -27.49 -24.07 0.44
CA LYS A 357 -27.81 -22.68 0.05
C LYS A 357 -27.60 -21.69 1.19
N ARG A 358 -27.87 -22.09 2.45
CA ARG A 358 -27.68 -21.24 3.62
C ARG A 358 -26.24 -20.73 3.75
N LEU A 359 -25.25 -21.54 3.36
CA LEU A 359 -23.86 -21.09 3.37
C LEU A 359 -23.59 -19.98 2.36
N ASN A 360 -24.16 -20.07 1.16
CA ASN A 360 -24.05 -19.00 0.16
C ASN A 360 -24.71 -17.72 0.66
N ASP A 361 -25.84 -17.82 1.36
CA ASP A 361 -26.50 -16.67 1.97
C ASP A 361 -25.65 -16.05 3.07
N ILE A 362 -25.00 -16.86 3.92
CA ILE A 362 -24.02 -16.36 4.91
C ILE A 362 -22.89 -15.60 4.23
N VAL A 363 -22.28 -16.13 3.16
CA VAL A 363 -21.18 -15.46 2.43
C VAL A 363 -21.65 -14.11 1.86
N ARG A 364 -22.86 -14.04 1.30
CA ARG A 364 -23.41 -12.79 0.75
C ARG A 364 -23.61 -11.69 1.79
N ARG A 365 -23.88 -12.02 3.07
CA ARG A 365 -24.00 -11.02 4.15
C ARG A 365 -22.74 -10.16 4.30
N PHE A 366 -21.58 -10.71 3.92
CA PHE A 366 -20.29 -10.02 3.99
C PHE A 366 -19.91 -9.29 2.70
N GLU A 367 -20.85 -9.10 1.76
CA GLU A 367 -20.60 -8.45 0.47
C GLU A 367 -19.49 -9.15 -0.35
N ILE A 368 -19.44 -10.48 -0.23
CA ILE A 368 -18.54 -11.38 -0.94
C ILE A 368 -19.38 -12.30 -1.84
N ALA A 369 -18.90 -12.51 -3.06
CA ALA A 369 -19.56 -13.41 -4.01
C ALA A 369 -19.34 -14.88 -3.59
N PRO A 370 -20.40 -15.68 -3.37
CA PRO A 370 -20.25 -17.11 -3.13
C PRO A 370 -19.87 -17.86 -4.42
N PRO A 371 -19.18 -19.00 -4.31
CA PRO A 371 -18.90 -19.86 -5.45
C PRO A 371 -20.18 -20.57 -5.93
N GLY A 372 -20.13 -21.11 -7.16
CA GLY A 372 -21.23 -21.92 -7.70
C GLY A 372 -21.55 -23.18 -6.86
N ALA A 373 -20.56 -23.70 -6.12
CA ALA A 373 -20.73 -24.83 -5.22
C ALA A 373 -20.33 -24.46 -3.77
N PRO A 374 -21.26 -24.51 -2.78
CA PRO A 374 -20.96 -24.20 -1.37
C PRO A 374 -19.78 -24.99 -0.78
N ALA A 375 -19.59 -26.23 -1.26
CA ALA A 375 -18.48 -27.11 -0.90
C ALA A 375 -17.08 -26.49 -1.07
N LEU A 376 -16.95 -25.49 -1.95
CA LEU A 376 -15.68 -24.81 -2.25
C LEU A 376 -15.34 -23.69 -1.26
N VAL A 377 -16.32 -23.16 -0.52
CA VAL A 377 -16.15 -22.07 0.44
C VAL A 377 -15.02 -22.34 1.47
N PRO A 378 -15.02 -23.47 2.21
CA PRO A 378 -14.01 -23.73 3.24
C PRO A 378 -12.59 -23.99 2.70
N ILE A 379 -12.42 -24.18 1.39
CA ILE A 379 -11.15 -24.54 0.76
C ILE A 379 -10.62 -23.45 -0.19
N GLY A 380 -11.19 -22.24 -0.14
CA GLY A 380 -10.69 -21.11 -0.91
C GLY A 380 -11.29 -20.93 -2.30
N GLY A 381 -12.46 -21.52 -2.58
CA GLY A 381 -13.23 -21.21 -3.79
C GLY A 381 -13.86 -19.81 -3.81
N ILE A 382 -13.70 -19.06 -2.72
CA ILE A 382 -14.03 -17.63 -2.63
C ILE A 382 -12.76 -16.82 -2.87
N GLN A 383 -12.91 -15.70 -3.57
CA GLN A 383 -11.85 -14.72 -3.74
C GLN A 383 -12.25 -13.35 -3.19
N THR A 384 -11.32 -12.65 -2.53
CA THR A 384 -11.51 -11.28 -2.05
C THR A 384 -10.17 -10.60 -1.76
N SER A 385 -10.18 -9.35 -1.31
CA SER A 385 -8.98 -8.63 -0.89
C SER A 385 -8.63 -8.89 0.59
N PRO A 386 -7.36 -8.73 1.00
CA PRO A 386 -6.98 -8.78 2.41
C PRO A 386 -7.81 -7.82 3.29
N MET A 387 -8.13 -6.62 2.80
CA MET A 387 -9.02 -5.67 3.45
C MET A 387 -10.42 -6.25 3.70
N LYS A 388 -11.11 -6.75 2.66
CA LYS A 388 -12.45 -7.33 2.81
C LYS A 388 -12.47 -8.56 3.72
N LEU A 389 -11.42 -9.40 3.65
CA LEU A 389 -11.28 -10.53 4.56
C LEU A 389 -11.08 -10.08 6.02
N THR A 390 -10.29 -9.03 6.24
CA THR A 390 -10.09 -8.43 7.56
C THR A 390 -11.41 -7.88 8.11
N GLN A 391 -12.17 -7.16 7.28
CA GLN A 391 -13.49 -6.63 7.61
C GLN A 391 -14.47 -7.74 8.04
N ALA A 392 -14.45 -8.89 7.35
CA ALA A 392 -15.30 -10.03 7.71
C ALA A 392 -14.96 -10.62 9.09
N TYR A 393 -13.68 -10.69 9.45
CA TYR A 393 -13.27 -11.15 10.78
C TYR A 393 -13.50 -10.09 11.87
N ALA A 394 -13.44 -8.81 11.51
CA ALA A 394 -13.71 -7.71 12.43
C ALA A 394 -15.13 -7.75 13.01
N ALA A 395 -16.10 -8.23 12.23
CA ALA A 395 -17.47 -8.43 12.68
C ALA A 395 -17.56 -9.30 13.95
N LEU A 396 -16.57 -10.16 14.23
CA LEU A 396 -16.57 -11.03 15.42
C LEU A 396 -16.39 -10.27 16.74
N GLU A 397 -15.63 -9.17 16.73
CA GLU A 397 -15.41 -8.27 17.88
C GLU A 397 -16.26 -6.99 17.78
N ASN A 398 -17.09 -6.88 16.74
CA ASN A 398 -17.99 -5.75 16.50
C ASN A 398 -19.46 -6.18 16.62
N ASP A 399 -19.77 -7.03 17.60
CA ASP A 399 -21.10 -7.57 17.90
C ASP A 399 -21.81 -8.26 16.72
N GLY A 400 -21.08 -8.74 15.72
CA GLY A 400 -21.63 -9.31 14.50
C GLY A 400 -22.09 -8.28 13.47
N VAL A 401 -21.75 -6.99 13.64
CA VAL A 401 -21.94 -5.92 12.65
C VAL A 401 -20.71 -5.80 11.78
N LEU A 402 -20.87 -5.73 10.47
CA LEU A 402 -19.76 -5.51 9.55
C LEU A 402 -19.27 -4.05 9.72
N PRO A 403 -18.03 -3.77 10.14
CA PRO A 403 -17.62 -2.39 10.36
C PRO A 403 -17.40 -1.63 9.04
N GLN A 404 -17.68 -0.33 9.03
CA GLN A 404 -17.28 0.55 7.93
C GLN A 404 -15.76 0.77 8.00
N VAL A 405 -15.04 0.42 6.95
CA VAL A 405 -13.59 0.68 6.86
C VAL A 405 -13.37 2.18 6.68
N ARG A 406 -12.64 2.81 7.61
CA ARG A 406 -12.39 4.26 7.65
C ARG A 406 -10.91 4.59 7.80
N PHE A 407 -10.36 5.34 6.86
CA PHE A 407 -8.99 5.85 6.90
C PHE A 407 -8.94 7.29 7.41
N LEU A 408 -9.97 8.07 7.10
CA LEU A 408 -10.04 9.51 7.31
C LEU A 408 -11.01 9.87 8.43
N ALA A 409 -10.54 10.65 9.41
CA ALA A 409 -11.36 11.25 10.44
C ALA A 409 -11.91 12.62 10.01
N ALA A 410 -11.04 13.47 9.45
CA ALA A 410 -11.42 14.81 8.99
C ALA A 410 -10.43 15.37 7.96
N VAL A 411 -10.91 16.32 7.15
CA VAL A 411 -10.08 17.21 6.33
C VAL A 411 -10.13 18.60 6.94
N ILE A 412 -8.96 19.17 7.18
CA ILE A 412 -8.80 20.52 7.72
C ILE A 412 -8.23 21.44 6.63
N GLY A 413 -8.83 22.61 6.45
CA GLY A 413 -8.41 23.61 5.49
C GLY A 413 -7.19 24.41 5.95
N PRO A 414 -6.73 25.35 5.13
CA PRO A 414 -5.52 26.12 5.39
C PRO A 414 -5.67 27.08 6.58
N LYS A 415 -6.89 27.54 6.90
CA LYS A 415 -7.16 28.44 8.04
C LYS A 415 -7.51 27.68 9.32
N GLY A 416 -7.41 26.34 9.30
CA GLY A 416 -7.74 25.49 10.46
C GLY A 416 -9.21 25.08 10.54
N GLU A 417 -10.03 25.46 9.58
CA GLU A 417 -11.44 25.09 9.46
C GLU A 417 -11.61 23.61 9.08
N VAL A 418 -12.67 22.97 9.59
CA VAL A 418 -13.02 21.61 9.15
C VAL A 418 -13.70 21.70 7.78
N VAL A 419 -13.04 21.21 6.74
CA VAL A 419 -13.56 21.15 5.35
C VAL A 419 -14.59 20.04 5.21
N GLY A 420 -14.41 18.93 5.92
CA GLY A 420 -15.36 17.84 5.93
C GLY A 420 -14.92 16.65 6.76
N MET A 421 -15.88 15.82 7.13
CA MET A 421 -15.68 14.53 7.79
C MET A 421 -16.44 13.47 7.01
N PRO A 422 -15.86 12.29 6.72
CA PRO A 422 -16.60 11.20 6.12
C PRO A 422 -17.80 10.79 6.99
N PRO A 423 -18.97 10.54 6.40
CA PRO A 423 -20.12 10.10 7.16
C PRO A 423 -19.88 8.69 7.72
N ILE A 424 -20.27 8.49 8.98
CA ILE A 424 -20.37 7.16 9.58
C ILE A 424 -21.69 6.55 9.14
N LYS A 425 -21.62 5.42 8.44
CA LYS A 425 -22.79 4.71 7.93
C LYS A 425 -23.20 3.61 8.89
N GLU A 426 -24.50 3.41 9.04
CA GLU A 426 -25.02 2.20 9.63
C GLU A 426 -24.73 1.02 8.70
N MET A 427 -24.04 0.02 9.24
CA MET A 427 -23.62 -1.14 8.48
C MET A 427 -24.45 -2.37 8.88
N PRO A 428 -24.62 -3.36 7.99
CA PRO A 428 -25.47 -4.50 8.25
C PRO A 428 -24.93 -5.39 9.38
N ARG A 429 -25.86 -5.89 10.21
CA ARG A 429 -25.59 -6.99 11.14
C ARG A 429 -25.56 -8.31 10.37
N VAL A 430 -24.39 -8.94 10.29
CA VAL A 430 -24.16 -10.17 9.52
C VAL A 430 -24.33 -11.44 10.36
N MET A 431 -24.25 -11.32 11.68
CA MET A 431 -24.54 -12.39 12.65
C MET A 431 -25.00 -11.83 14.00
N SER A 432 -25.57 -12.67 14.87
CA SER A 432 -25.91 -12.27 16.24
C SER A 432 -24.65 -12.08 17.10
N PRO A 433 -24.67 -11.22 18.14
CA PRO A 433 -23.55 -11.09 19.09
C PRO A 433 -23.15 -12.42 19.73
N ARG A 434 -24.14 -13.27 20.06
CA ARG A 434 -23.89 -14.61 20.61
C ARG A 434 -23.14 -15.51 19.62
N THR A 435 -23.51 -15.46 18.34
CA THR A 435 -22.81 -16.19 17.27
C THR A 435 -21.38 -15.67 17.12
N ALA A 436 -21.19 -14.34 17.12
CA ALA A 436 -19.89 -13.70 16.99
C ALA A 436 -18.91 -14.19 18.07
N VAL A 437 -19.30 -14.12 19.35
CA VAL A 437 -18.50 -14.61 20.47
C VAL A 437 -18.21 -16.12 20.35
N ALA A 438 -19.21 -16.94 19.99
CA ALA A 438 -19.01 -18.39 19.85
C ALA A 438 -17.99 -18.73 18.75
N VAL A 439 -18.09 -18.09 17.59
CA VAL A 439 -17.18 -18.25 16.45
C VAL A 439 -15.77 -17.80 16.84
N LEU A 440 -15.65 -16.62 17.45
CA LEU A 440 -14.40 -16.08 17.94
C LEU A 440 -13.66 -17.06 18.86
N GLN A 441 -14.35 -17.62 19.86
CA GLN A 441 -13.74 -18.58 20.78
C GLN A 441 -13.23 -19.85 20.07
N ASN A 442 -13.86 -20.26 18.96
CA ASN A 442 -13.36 -21.40 18.18
C ASN A 442 -12.09 -21.07 17.40
N LEU A 443 -11.91 -19.81 16.99
CA LEU A 443 -10.69 -19.34 16.35
C LEU A 443 -9.48 -19.25 17.29
N ARG A 444 -9.66 -19.52 18.61
CA ARG A 444 -8.52 -19.70 19.53
C ARG A 444 -7.80 -21.02 19.28
N GLY A 445 -8.51 -22.06 18.84
CA GLY A 445 -7.95 -23.40 18.59
C GLY A 445 -6.76 -23.40 17.64
N PRO A 446 -6.90 -22.87 16.40
CA PRO A 446 -5.81 -22.79 15.43
C PRO A 446 -4.54 -22.11 15.97
N VAL A 447 -4.68 -21.04 16.75
CA VAL A 447 -3.54 -20.27 17.29
C VAL A 447 -2.93 -20.94 18.52
N LYS A 448 -3.75 -21.51 19.41
CA LYS A 448 -3.24 -22.13 20.65
C LYS A 448 -2.50 -23.44 20.40
N ARG A 449 -3.00 -24.26 19.46
CA ARG A 449 -2.57 -25.66 19.31
C ARG A 449 -2.62 -26.20 17.88
N GLY A 450 -2.91 -25.35 16.90
CA GLY A 450 -3.18 -25.77 15.52
C GLY A 450 -2.24 -25.15 14.48
N THR A 451 -2.76 -24.97 13.27
CA THR A 451 -1.99 -24.49 12.11
C THR A 451 -1.47 -23.06 12.24
N ALA A 452 -2.00 -22.28 13.17
CA ALA A 452 -1.64 -20.88 13.38
C ALA A 452 -0.76 -20.67 14.63
N ARG A 453 -0.11 -21.71 15.15
CA ARG A 453 0.67 -21.64 16.41
C ARG A 453 1.72 -20.52 16.42
N SER A 454 2.32 -20.21 15.29
CA SER A 454 3.29 -19.13 15.14
C SER A 454 2.71 -17.72 15.32
N ALA A 455 1.39 -17.54 15.29
CA ALA A 455 0.72 -16.28 15.61
C ALA A 455 0.48 -16.08 17.12
N ASN A 456 0.80 -17.07 17.96
CA ASN A 456 0.56 -16.95 19.40
C ASN A 456 1.50 -15.89 20.02
N SER A 457 0.94 -15.09 20.91
CA SER A 457 1.66 -14.03 21.65
C SER A 457 1.68 -14.36 23.14
N VAL A 458 2.75 -13.93 23.82
CA VAL A 458 2.84 -13.97 25.29
C VAL A 458 2.20 -12.74 25.94
N HIS A 459 1.96 -11.68 25.16
CA HIS A 459 1.44 -10.40 25.65
C HIS A 459 -0.08 -10.24 25.46
N ALA A 460 -0.68 -11.00 24.54
CA ALA A 460 -2.11 -10.91 24.26
C ALA A 460 -2.72 -12.23 23.77
N LEU A 461 -4.03 -12.37 23.95
CA LEU A 461 -4.80 -13.44 23.33
C LEU A 461 -4.99 -13.14 21.84
N VAL A 462 -4.51 -14.06 21.02
CA VAL A 462 -4.67 -14.02 19.56
C VAL A 462 -5.64 -15.11 19.12
N TYR A 463 -6.62 -14.71 18.32
CA TYR A 463 -7.58 -15.56 17.63
C TYR A 463 -7.32 -15.43 16.13
N GLY A 464 -7.48 -16.50 15.36
CA GLY A 464 -7.24 -16.38 13.93
C GLY A 464 -7.25 -17.68 13.16
N LYS A 465 -7.01 -17.55 11.87
CA LYS A 465 -7.03 -18.67 10.93
C LYS A 465 -5.99 -18.47 9.83
N THR A 466 -5.30 -19.56 9.50
CA THR A 466 -4.45 -19.63 8.31
C THR A 466 -5.26 -19.97 7.06
N GLY A 467 -4.84 -19.42 5.93
CA GLY A 467 -5.26 -19.80 4.59
C GLY A 467 -4.06 -20.17 3.74
N THR A 468 -4.19 -21.27 3.00
CA THR A 468 -3.34 -21.57 1.86
C THR A 468 -4.29 -21.97 0.74
N SER A 469 -4.14 -21.37 -0.43
CA SER A 469 -4.93 -21.72 -1.62
C SER A 469 -4.62 -23.15 -2.09
N SER A 470 -5.56 -23.80 -2.78
CA SER A 470 -5.39 -25.20 -3.22
C SER A 470 -4.25 -25.41 -4.21
N ARG A 471 -3.91 -24.39 -5.01
CA ARG A 471 -2.75 -24.40 -5.93
C ARG A 471 -1.47 -23.86 -5.29
N ASN A 472 -1.51 -23.54 -3.99
CA ASN A 472 -0.39 -23.01 -3.24
C ASN A 472 0.14 -21.67 -3.79
N GLU A 473 -0.73 -20.86 -4.40
CA GLU A 473 -0.42 -19.55 -5.01
C GLU A 473 -0.56 -18.38 -4.03
N ASP A 474 -1.39 -18.56 -3.02
CA ASP A 474 -1.67 -17.58 -1.96
C ASP A 474 -1.48 -18.20 -0.58
N ALA A 475 -0.76 -17.49 0.29
CA ALA A 475 -0.59 -17.80 1.71
C ALA A 475 -1.08 -16.63 2.57
N LEU A 476 -2.03 -16.90 3.46
CA LEU A 476 -2.70 -15.87 4.28
C LEU A 476 -2.71 -16.24 5.75
N PHE A 477 -2.57 -15.22 6.59
CA PHE A 477 -3.03 -15.29 7.97
C PHE A 477 -3.97 -14.13 8.22
N VAL A 478 -5.11 -14.42 8.84
CA VAL A 478 -6.00 -13.42 9.40
C VAL A 478 -6.12 -13.69 10.89
N GLY A 479 -5.99 -12.65 11.68
CA GLY A 479 -6.06 -12.76 13.12
C GLY A 479 -6.62 -11.49 13.74
N LEU A 480 -6.97 -11.61 15.01
CA LEU A 480 -7.46 -10.50 15.79
C LEU A 480 -7.11 -10.65 17.27
N THR A 481 -7.05 -9.51 17.92
CA THR A 481 -6.93 -9.32 19.36
C THR A 481 -8.07 -8.40 19.81
N ARG A 482 -8.10 -8.02 21.09
CA ARG A 482 -9.06 -7.02 21.59
C ARG A 482 -8.95 -5.66 20.87
N ASP A 483 -7.74 -5.26 20.53
CA ASP A 483 -7.46 -3.88 20.06
C ASP A 483 -7.51 -3.73 18.54
N PHE A 484 -7.23 -4.82 17.80
CA PHE A 484 -7.13 -4.78 16.35
C PHE A 484 -7.40 -6.14 15.71
N VAL A 485 -7.77 -6.08 14.43
CA VAL A 485 -7.95 -7.19 13.50
C VAL A 485 -7.10 -6.91 12.26
N GLY A 486 -6.44 -7.94 11.74
CA GLY A 486 -5.54 -7.74 10.63
C GLY A 486 -5.24 -8.99 9.82
N SER A 487 -4.69 -8.76 8.63
CA SER A 487 -4.33 -9.78 7.68
C SER A 487 -2.93 -9.57 7.12
N PHE A 488 -2.28 -10.69 6.82
CA PHE A 488 -1.10 -10.76 5.97
C PHE A 488 -1.39 -11.68 4.80
N TRP A 489 -0.97 -11.27 3.60
CA TRP A 489 -1.00 -12.07 2.37
C TRP A 489 0.40 -12.12 1.77
N LEU A 490 0.76 -13.29 1.26
CA LEU A 490 1.93 -13.54 0.41
C LEU A 490 1.46 -14.22 -0.87
N GLY A 491 2.05 -13.85 -1.99
CA GLY A 491 1.74 -14.40 -3.30
C GLY A 491 2.52 -13.73 -4.42
N TYR A 492 2.23 -14.14 -5.65
CA TYR A 492 2.74 -13.48 -6.84
C TYR A 492 1.64 -12.72 -7.58
N ASP A 493 1.96 -11.54 -8.12
CA ASP A 493 1.04 -10.76 -8.96
C ASP A 493 0.53 -11.54 -10.17
N ARG A 494 1.40 -12.34 -10.77
CA ARG A 494 1.00 -13.42 -11.67
C ARG A 494 0.93 -14.69 -10.84
N PRO A 495 -0.26 -15.24 -10.55
CA PRO A 495 -0.39 -16.40 -9.66
C PRO A 495 0.55 -17.52 -10.08
N ALA A 496 1.40 -17.97 -9.15
CA ALA A 496 2.31 -19.09 -9.32
C ALA A 496 2.44 -19.85 -7.99
N PRO A 497 2.61 -21.18 -8.01
CA PRO A 497 2.78 -21.96 -6.79
C PRO A 497 4.02 -21.52 -5.98
N MET A 498 3.92 -21.53 -4.65
CA MET A 498 4.98 -21.15 -3.72
C MET A 498 5.36 -22.31 -2.78
N PRO A 499 6.06 -23.36 -3.25
CA PRO A 499 6.34 -24.56 -2.45
C PRO A 499 6.93 -24.23 -1.07
N GLY A 500 6.37 -24.83 -0.01
CA GLY A 500 6.81 -24.58 1.37
C GLY A 500 6.28 -23.28 2.01
N VAL A 501 5.73 -22.35 1.22
CA VAL A 501 5.10 -21.13 1.73
C VAL A 501 3.65 -21.39 2.12
N HIS A 502 3.28 -21.07 3.35
CA HIS A 502 1.92 -21.27 3.85
C HIS A 502 1.54 -20.24 4.91
N GLY A 503 0.23 -20.04 5.11
CA GLY A 503 -0.30 -19.04 6.05
C GLY A 503 0.20 -19.17 7.50
N GLY A 504 0.52 -20.39 7.95
CA GLY A 504 1.10 -20.64 9.29
C GLY A 504 2.57 -20.26 9.45
N GLY A 505 3.24 -19.85 8.37
CA GLY A 505 4.66 -19.51 8.33
C GLY A 505 4.87 -18.01 8.50
N GLY A 506 5.49 -17.37 7.50
CA GLY A 506 5.74 -15.92 7.48
C GLY A 506 4.53 -15.06 7.90
N PRO A 507 3.33 -15.23 7.32
CA PRO A 507 2.16 -14.42 7.67
C PRO A 507 1.76 -14.51 9.15
N ALA A 508 1.73 -15.70 9.75
CA ALA A 508 1.41 -15.89 11.16
C ALA A 508 2.49 -15.32 12.09
N LYS A 509 3.78 -15.53 11.74
CA LYS A 509 4.92 -14.97 12.51
C LYS A 509 4.92 -13.44 12.50
N ALA A 510 4.68 -12.82 11.34
CA ALA A 510 4.55 -11.38 11.20
C ALA A 510 3.40 -10.84 12.07
N PHE A 511 2.26 -11.52 12.10
CA PHE A 511 1.14 -11.12 12.98
C PHE A 511 1.50 -11.19 14.47
N ALA A 512 2.23 -12.23 14.91
CA ALA A 512 2.72 -12.28 16.29
C ALA A 512 3.66 -11.12 16.60
N ALA A 513 4.55 -10.75 15.68
CA ALA A 513 5.45 -9.62 15.85
C ALA A 513 4.70 -8.28 15.95
N MET A 514 3.67 -8.07 15.11
CA MET A 514 2.77 -6.91 15.21
C MET A 514 2.07 -6.86 16.57
N THR A 515 1.57 -8.01 17.03
CA THR A 515 0.90 -8.14 18.33
C THR A 515 1.85 -7.81 19.48
N ASN A 516 3.03 -8.43 19.51
CA ASN A 516 3.99 -8.21 20.58
C ASN A 516 4.43 -6.76 20.65
N TYR A 517 4.72 -6.15 19.49
CA TYR A 517 5.10 -4.74 19.42
C TYR A 517 4.01 -3.82 19.98
N HIS A 518 2.76 -4.00 19.56
CA HIS A 518 1.62 -3.19 20.02
C HIS A 518 1.43 -3.24 21.54
N TYR A 519 1.38 -4.45 22.11
CA TYR A 519 1.11 -4.60 23.55
C TYR A 519 2.34 -4.24 24.42
N LEU A 520 3.57 -4.43 23.94
CA LEU A 520 4.76 -3.92 24.63
C LEU A 520 4.80 -2.39 24.65
N LYS A 521 4.43 -1.75 23.53
CA LYS A 521 4.31 -0.28 23.46
C LYS A 521 3.27 0.24 24.46
N LEU A 522 2.08 -0.36 24.51
CA LEU A 522 1.05 0.02 25.48
C LEU A 522 1.53 -0.13 26.93
N ALA A 523 2.22 -1.23 27.24
CA ALA A 523 2.81 -1.44 28.56
C ALA A 523 3.87 -0.37 28.90
N HIS A 524 4.74 -0.04 27.95
CA HIS A 524 5.77 0.99 28.14
C HIS A 524 5.16 2.37 28.36
N ALA A 525 4.18 2.77 27.55
CA ALA A 525 3.46 4.02 27.71
C ALA A 525 2.78 4.13 29.09
N ALA A 526 2.17 3.03 29.56
CA ALA A 526 1.56 2.97 30.89
C ALA A 526 2.57 3.10 32.04
N VAL A 527 3.81 2.62 31.86
CA VAL A 527 4.89 2.79 32.84
C VAL A 527 5.39 4.23 32.87
N ILE A 528 5.56 4.87 31.71
CA ILE A 528 5.97 6.28 31.62
C ILE A 528 4.94 7.18 32.27
N ALA A 529 3.65 7.00 31.95
CA ALA A 529 2.56 7.79 32.52
C ALA A 529 2.45 7.69 34.05
N LYS A 530 2.94 6.59 34.64
CA LYS A 530 3.01 6.42 36.11
C LYS A 530 4.24 7.05 36.76
N ARG A 531 5.27 7.40 35.98
CA ARG A 531 6.53 8.00 36.46
C ARG A 531 6.54 9.51 36.38
N GLU A 532 5.71 10.12 35.54
CA GLU A 532 5.51 11.56 35.56
C GLU A 532 4.66 11.91 36.78
N PRO A 533 5.17 12.70 37.74
CA PRO A 533 4.31 13.25 38.78
C PRO A 533 3.26 14.10 38.08
N THR A 534 1.99 13.87 38.41
CA THR A 534 0.90 14.78 38.08
C THR A 534 1.23 16.14 38.68
N ASN A 535 1.86 17.00 37.88
CA ASN A 535 1.92 18.43 38.14
C ASN A 535 0.51 18.96 37.88
N GLU A 536 -0.38 18.73 38.84
CA GLU A 536 -1.56 19.56 39.02
C GLU A 536 -1.05 20.95 39.41
N TRP A 537 -1.16 21.89 38.48
CA TRP A 537 -1.06 23.33 38.72
C TRP A 537 -2.47 23.91 38.78
#